data_AF-A0A9X3MTK2-F1
#
_entry.id   AF-A0A9X3MTK2-F1
#
_cell.length_a   1.000
_cell.length_b   1.000
_cell.length_c   1.000
_cell.angle_alpha   90.00
_cell.angle_beta   90.00
_cell.angle_gamma   90.00
#
_symmetry.space_group_name_H-M   'P 1'
#
loop_
_entity.id
_entity.type
_entity.pdbx_description
1 polymer ?
#
loop_
_entity_poly.entity_id
_entity_poly.type
_entity_poly.pdbx_seq_one_letter_code
_entity_poly.pdbx_strand_id
1 'polypeptide(L)'
;MILYYALGGGLGHLTRARKVLEALDLTRDAVLLTASPFGADPRVTGAIPVLKVPRRLGHDRDAFRAWLAPLLREADELLVDSFPAGILGELSGMTLPPARHVARLLRWDAYATRLDGPLPSYDVIYALEPLTHDLGPTQPLQLPETPIGEPLVEEPHWLVVHSGPQSEIDELLTHAEGAPKLVVVSPRHTDVYPVAPHLAHAERVITGAGFNAVHENARWRERHTPVPFARPFDDQFARAEKVLRHKAL
;
A
#
# COMPACT_ATOMS: atom_id res chain seq x y z
N MET A 1 12.42 -19.41 -4.12
CA MET A 1 11.79 -18.17 -4.55
C MET A 1 10.57 -17.88 -3.68
N ILE A 2 10.52 -16.66 -3.15
CA ILE A 2 9.37 -16.13 -2.39
C ILE A 2 8.48 -15.35 -3.36
N LEU A 3 7.22 -15.73 -3.47
CA LEU A 3 6.24 -14.98 -4.27
C LEU A 3 5.56 -13.95 -3.39
N TYR A 4 5.78 -12.66 -3.65
CA TYR A 4 5.08 -11.58 -2.95
C TYR A 4 3.87 -11.14 -3.77
N TYR A 5 2.68 -11.55 -3.34
CA TYR A 5 1.40 -11.17 -3.92
C TYR A 5 1.09 -9.71 -3.56
N ALA A 6 1.40 -8.77 -4.46
CA ALA A 6 1.17 -7.33 -4.31
C ALA A 6 0.17 -6.81 -5.37
N LEU A 7 -1.08 -7.27 -5.28
CA LEU A 7 -2.12 -6.90 -6.23
C LEU A 7 -2.81 -5.59 -5.84
N GLY A 8 -2.75 -4.63 -6.76
CA GLY A 8 -3.38 -3.32 -6.66
C GLY A 8 -3.13 -2.51 -7.94
N GLY A 9 -3.83 -1.39 -8.08
CA GLY A 9 -3.74 -0.54 -9.28
C GLY A 9 -2.81 0.67 -9.15
N GLY A 10 -2.32 0.98 -7.95
CA GLY A 10 -1.57 2.21 -7.66
C GLY A 10 -0.07 1.97 -7.43
N LEU A 11 0.60 2.98 -6.87
CA LEU A 11 2.00 2.87 -6.41
C LEU A 11 2.10 2.26 -5.00
N GLY A 12 1.07 2.48 -4.18
CA GLY A 12 1.17 2.24 -2.74
C GLY A 12 1.44 0.79 -2.33
N HIS A 13 0.85 -0.19 -3.02
CA HIS A 13 1.09 -1.59 -2.67
C HIS A 13 2.51 -2.05 -3.03
N LEU A 14 3.14 -1.49 -4.08
CA LEU A 14 4.54 -1.81 -4.42
C LEU A 14 5.52 -1.19 -3.42
N THR A 15 5.29 0.07 -3.01
CA THR A 15 6.10 0.70 -1.95
C THR A 15 6.05 -0.14 -0.67
N ARG A 16 4.83 -0.56 -0.27
CA ARG A 16 4.63 -1.36 0.93
C ARG A 16 5.30 -2.72 0.81
N ALA A 17 5.13 -3.40 -0.34
CA ALA A 17 5.76 -4.68 -0.60
C ALA A 17 7.27 -4.64 -0.39
N ARG A 18 7.94 -3.60 -0.91
CA ARG A 18 9.38 -3.41 -0.67
C ARG A 18 9.74 -3.23 0.79
N LYS A 19 9.02 -2.36 1.50
CA LYS A 19 9.28 -2.13 2.92
C LYS A 19 9.07 -3.38 3.77
N VAL A 20 8.07 -4.20 3.43
CA VAL A 20 7.83 -5.48 4.10
C VAL A 20 8.96 -6.46 3.81
N LEU A 21 9.37 -6.59 2.55
CA LEU A 21 10.48 -7.45 2.16
C LEU A 21 11.80 -7.03 2.81
N GLU A 22 12.04 -5.73 2.97
CA GLU A 22 13.18 -5.20 3.70
C GLU A 22 13.09 -5.50 5.21
N ALA A 23 11.93 -5.26 5.83
CA ALA A 23 11.70 -5.54 7.25
C ALA A 23 11.90 -7.02 7.62
N LEU A 24 11.63 -7.92 6.68
CA LEU A 24 11.74 -9.36 6.86
C LEU A 24 13.05 -9.95 6.32
N ASP A 25 13.95 -9.12 5.77
CA ASP A 25 15.19 -9.52 5.10
C ASP A 25 15.01 -10.55 3.95
N LEU A 26 13.95 -10.36 3.15
CA LEU A 26 13.56 -11.27 2.06
C LEU A 26 13.77 -10.69 0.66
N THR A 27 14.30 -9.46 0.57
CA THR A 27 14.40 -8.71 -0.70
C THR A 27 15.11 -9.48 -1.81
N ARG A 28 16.12 -10.29 -1.48
CA ARG A 28 16.97 -11.00 -2.46
C ARG A 28 16.31 -12.25 -3.05
N ASP A 29 15.36 -12.84 -2.34
CA ASP A 29 14.72 -14.11 -2.71
C ASP A 29 13.32 -13.93 -3.28
N ALA A 30 12.83 -12.69 -3.29
CA ALA A 30 11.46 -12.35 -3.62
C ALA A 30 11.24 -12.00 -5.10
N VAL A 31 10.02 -12.29 -5.57
CA VAL A 31 9.47 -11.82 -6.84
C VAL A 31 8.14 -11.15 -6.57
N LEU A 32 7.96 -9.94 -7.08
CA LEU A 32 6.72 -9.17 -6.93
C LEU A 32 5.69 -9.61 -7.97
N LEU A 33 4.54 -10.09 -7.53
CA LEU A 33 3.39 -10.33 -8.38
C LEU A 33 2.51 -9.08 -8.38
N THR A 34 2.30 -8.45 -9.54
CA THR A 34 1.49 -7.22 -9.60
C THR A 34 0.80 -6.96 -10.94
N ALA A 35 -0.37 -6.33 -10.89
CA ALA A 35 -1.08 -5.80 -12.07
C ALA A 35 -0.79 -4.31 -12.33
N SER A 36 -0.03 -3.65 -11.45
CA SER A 36 0.21 -2.21 -11.49
C SER A 36 1.00 -1.79 -12.74
N PRO A 37 0.65 -0.66 -13.40
CA PRO A 37 1.43 -0.13 -14.51
C PRO A 37 2.85 0.27 -14.10
N PHE A 38 3.08 0.51 -12.81
CA PHE A 38 4.37 0.92 -12.25
C PHE A 38 5.32 -0.23 -11.94
N GLY A 39 4.94 -1.48 -12.24
CA GLY A 39 5.79 -2.66 -11.98
C GLY A 39 7.11 -2.70 -12.76
N ALA A 40 7.30 -1.82 -13.75
CA ALA A 40 8.57 -1.68 -14.47
C ALA A 40 9.39 -0.45 -14.02
N ASP A 41 8.90 0.35 -13.08
CA ASP A 41 9.59 1.55 -12.61
C ASP A 41 10.60 1.16 -11.51
N PRO A 42 11.92 1.25 -11.76
CA PRO A 42 12.93 0.84 -10.78
C PRO A 42 12.94 1.72 -9.54
N ARG A 43 12.42 2.95 -9.59
CA ARG A 43 12.23 3.78 -8.39
C ARG A 43 11.26 3.10 -7.43
N VAL A 44 10.26 2.42 -7.98
CA VAL A 44 9.15 1.77 -7.28
C VAL A 44 9.49 0.35 -6.87
N THR A 45 10.05 -0.48 -7.73
CA THR A 45 10.31 -1.91 -7.46
C THR A 45 11.74 -2.20 -7.03
N GLY A 46 12.67 -1.23 -7.18
CA GLY A 46 14.09 -1.44 -6.92
C GLY A 46 14.67 -2.49 -7.86
N ALA A 47 15.50 -3.38 -7.33
CA ALA A 47 16.09 -4.50 -8.06
C ALA A 47 15.24 -5.79 -8.00
N ILE A 48 14.05 -5.74 -7.37
CA ILE A 48 13.24 -6.95 -7.16
C ILE A 48 12.59 -7.35 -8.49
N PRO A 49 12.73 -8.61 -8.93
CA PRO A 49 12.06 -9.09 -10.14
C PRO A 49 10.54 -8.96 -10.02
N VAL A 50 9.88 -8.67 -11.14
CA VAL A 50 8.44 -8.43 -11.18
C VAL A 50 7.78 -9.38 -12.19
N LEU A 51 6.79 -10.12 -11.71
CA LEU A 51 5.89 -10.90 -12.53
C LEU A 51 4.59 -10.12 -12.75
N LYS A 52 4.39 -9.64 -13.98
CA LYS A 52 3.24 -8.82 -14.34
C LYS A 52 2.00 -9.68 -14.55
N VAL A 53 0.95 -9.42 -13.78
CA VAL A 53 -0.36 -10.06 -13.93
C VAL A 53 -1.07 -9.50 -15.17
N PRO A 54 -1.52 -10.35 -16.11
CA PRO A 54 -2.29 -9.90 -17.26
C PRO A 54 -3.59 -9.19 -16.86
N ARG A 55 -3.81 -7.99 -17.38
CA ARG A 55 -5.00 -7.17 -17.06
C ARG A 55 -6.34 -7.88 -17.27
N ARG A 56 -6.41 -8.77 -18.27
CA ARG A 56 -7.62 -9.57 -18.57
C ARG A 56 -8.11 -10.43 -17.40
N LEU A 57 -7.24 -10.74 -16.44
CA LEU A 57 -7.57 -11.56 -15.28
C LEU A 57 -8.23 -10.75 -14.15
N GLY A 58 -8.22 -9.40 -14.23
CA GLY A 58 -8.67 -8.53 -13.14
C GLY A 58 -10.17 -8.60 -12.80
N HIS A 59 -10.95 -9.32 -13.61
CA HIS A 59 -12.40 -9.50 -13.42
C HIS A 59 -12.85 -10.95 -13.51
N ASP A 60 -11.92 -11.89 -13.69
CA ASP A 60 -12.22 -13.31 -13.85
C ASP A 60 -11.44 -14.10 -12.82
N ARG A 61 -12.13 -14.42 -11.72
CA ARG A 61 -11.55 -15.11 -10.56
C ARG A 61 -11.04 -16.50 -10.92
N ASP A 62 -11.76 -17.25 -11.75
CA ASP A 62 -11.41 -18.63 -12.07
C ASP A 62 -10.25 -18.68 -13.07
N ALA A 63 -10.25 -17.80 -14.06
CA ALA A 63 -9.09 -17.63 -14.94
C ALA A 63 -7.85 -17.17 -14.17
N PHE A 64 -8.02 -16.26 -13.19
CA PHE A 64 -6.90 -15.81 -12.37
C PHE A 64 -6.35 -16.95 -11.49
N ARG A 65 -7.24 -17.71 -10.85
CA ARG A 65 -6.88 -18.91 -10.08
C ARG A 65 -6.09 -19.91 -10.93
N ALA A 66 -6.57 -20.21 -12.14
CA ALA A 66 -5.91 -21.15 -13.05
C ALA A 66 -4.51 -20.66 -13.47
N TRP A 67 -4.37 -19.37 -13.72
CA TRP A 67 -3.09 -18.75 -14.08
C TRP A 67 -2.10 -18.71 -12.90
N LEU A 68 -2.60 -18.51 -11.67
CA LEU A 68 -1.78 -18.42 -10.47
C LEU A 68 -1.31 -19.80 -9.97
N ALA A 69 -2.13 -20.84 -10.16
CA ALA A 69 -1.84 -22.21 -9.71
C ALA A 69 -0.43 -22.75 -10.03
N PRO A 70 0.11 -22.64 -11.27
CA PRO A 70 1.48 -23.08 -11.56
C PRO A 70 2.53 -22.31 -10.76
N LEU A 71 2.37 -20.99 -10.60
CA LEU A 71 3.31 -20.15 -9.85
C LEU A 71 3.35 -20.55 -8.38
N LEU A 72 2.19 -20.87 -7.78
CA LEU A 72 2.10 -21.31 -6.39
C LEU A 72 2.75 -22.67 -6.15
N ARG A 73 2.74 -23.58 -7.13
CA ARG A 73 3.41 -24.88 -7.01
C ARG A 73 4.93 -24.78 -7.05
N GLU A 74 5.45 -23.75 -7.71
CA GLU A 74 6.90 -23.51 -7.86
C GLU A 74 7.45 -22.57 -6.79
N ALA A 75 6.59 -21.89 -6.03
CA ALA A 75 7.00 -20.99 -4.95
C ALA A 75 7.34 -21.80 -3.69
N ASP A 76 8.47 -21.46 -3.06
CA ASP A 76 8.82 -22.01 -1.74
C ASP A 76 7.96 -21.39 -0.64
N GLU A 77 7.53 -20.15 -0.86
CA GLU A 77 6.72 -19.38 0.09
C GLU A 77 5.88 -18.33 -0.63
N LEU A 78 4.70 -18.02 -0.07
CA LEU A 78 3.82 -16.94 -0.51
C LEU A 78 3.64 -15.88 0.59
N LEU A 79 3.91 -14.61 0.25
CA LEU A 79 3.51 -13.47 1.07
C LEU A 79 2.28 -12.81 0.45
N VAL A 80 1.16 -12.79 1.16
CA VAL A 80 -0.11 -12.20 0.69
C VAL A 80 -0.31 -10.81 1.27
N ASP A 81 -0.21 -9.78 0.42
CA ASP A 81 -0.42 -8.39 0.84
C ASP A 81 -1.90 -8.00 0.83
N SER A 82 -2.34 -7.48 1.98
CA SER A 82 -3.62 -6.85 2.23
C SER A 82 -4.85 -7.76 2.19
N PHE A 83 -5.04 -8.53 1.12
CA PHE A 83 -6.27 -9.27 0.86
C PHE A 83 -6.09 -10.76 1.16
N PRO A 84 -6.58 -11.29 2.30
CA PRO A 84 -6.23 -12.63 2.77
C PRO A 84 -6.73 -13.77 1.87
N ALA A 85 -7.65 -13.54 0.95
CA ALA A 85 -8.02 -14.51 -0.06
C ALA A 85 -7.66 -14.04 -1.48
N GLY A 86 -6.76 -13.07 -1.63
CA GLY A 86 -6.53 -12.39 -2.89
C GLY A 86 -7.58 -11.32 -3.18
N ILE A 87 -7.30 -10.44 -4.14
CA ILE A 87 -8.12 -9.25 -4.43
C ILE A 87 -9.52 -9.60 -4.97
N LEU A 88 -9.67 -10.77 -5.61
CA LEU A 88 -10.94 -11.29 -6.11
C LEU A 88 -11.50 -12.42 -5.24
N GLY A 89 -10.82 -12.81 -4.16
CA GLY A 89 -11.12 -14.02 -3.40
C GLY A 89 -10.56 -15.30 -4.05
N GLU A 90 -9.70 -15.17 -5.06
CA GLU A 90 -9.20 -16.29 -5.85
C GLU A 90 -8.31 -17.28 -5.09
N LEU A 91 -7.74 -16.89 -3.93
CA LEU A 91 -6.96 -17.77 -3.07
C LEU A 91 -7.84 -18.62 -2.16
N SER A 92 -9.12 -18.26 -1.95
CA SER A 92 -10.04 -19.05 -1.12
C SER A 92 -10.12 -20.48 -1.60
N GLY A 93 -9.89 -21.44 -0.70
CA GLY A 93 -9.89 -22.88 -1.02
C GLY A 93 -8.76 -23.35 -1.94
N MET A 94 -7.76 -22.54 -2.29
CA MET A 94 -6.55 -23.02 -2.96
C MET A 94 -5.63 -23.72 -1.96
N THR A 95 -4.91 -24.74 -2.42
CA THR A 95 -3.71 -25.21 -1.74
C THR A 95 -2.59 -24.20 -1.99
N LEU A 96 -2.12 -23.56 -0.92
CA LEU A 96 -1.01 -22.61 -0.96
C LEU A 96 0.29 -23.31 -0.52
N PRO A 97 1.47 -22.83 -0.96
CA PRO A 97 2.73 -23.12 -0.27
C PRO A 97 2.70 -22.54 1.15
N PRO A 98 3.74 -22.74 1.99
CA PRO A 98 3.90 -21.98 3.23
C PRO A 98 3.60 -20.50 3.00
N ALA A 99 2.77 -19.92 3.85
CA ALA A 99 2.13 -18.65 3.54
C ALA A 99 2.13 -17.72 4.75
N ARG A 100 2.54 -16.48 4.51
CA ARG A 100 2.41 -15.37 5.47
C ARG A 100 1.47 -14.31 4.92
N HIS A 101 0.71 -13.70 5.81
CA HIS A 101 -0.21 -12.63 5.47
C HIS A 101 0.31 -11.29 5.99
N VAL A 102 0.21 -10.25 5.17
CA VAL A 102 0.55 -8.87 5.53
C VAL A 102 -0.75 -8.07 5.58
N ALA A 103 -1.34 -8.02 6.77
CA ALA A 103 -2.60 -7.36 7.03
C ALA A 103 -2.42 -5.84 7.15
N ARG A 104 -3.41 -5.14 6.62
CA ARG A 104 -3.64 -3.72 6.85
C ARG A 104 -5.14 -3.47 6.96
N LEU A 105 -5.53 -2.25 7.30
CA LEU A 105 -6.92 -1.90 7.49
C LEU A 105 -7.70 -2.04 6.17
N LEU A 106 -8.77 -2.82 6.21
CA LEU A 106 -9.69 -3.04 5.10
C LEU A 106 -11.11 -2.63 5.50
N ARG A 107 -11.89 -2.22 4.49
CA ARG A 107 -13.36 -2.24 4.57
C ARG A 107 -13.81 -3.70 4.52
N TRP A 108 -13.71 -4.38 5.67
CA TRP A 108 -13.86 -5.83 5.77
C TRP A 108 -15.19 -6.32 5.19
N ASP A 109 -16.31 -5.71 5.59
CA ASP A 109 -17.64 -6.12 5.12
C ASP A 109 -17.75 -6.06 3.58
N ALA A 110 -17.15 -5.05 2.96
CA ALA A 110 -17.12 -4.94 1.50
C ALA A 110 -16.22 -6.00 0.87
N TYR A 111 -15.05 -6.27 1.46
CA TYR A 111 -14.14 -7.30 0.97
C TYR A 111 -14.69 -8.72 1.14
N ALA A 112 -15.35 -9.02 2.27
CA ALA A 112 -15.92 -10.32 2.59
C ALA A 112 -16.93 -10.81 1.54
N THR A 113 -17.60 -9.90 0.83
CA THR A 113 -18.50 -10.24 -0.29
C THR A 113 -17.80 -10.93 -1.47
N ARG A 114 -16.46 -10.86 -1.55
CA ARG A 114 -15.65 -11.53 -2.57
C ARG A 114 -15.34 -12.98 -2.22
N LEU A 115 -15.54 -13.37 -0.98
CA LEU A 115 -15.17 -14.69 -0.47
C LEU A 115 -16.30 -15.67 -0.79
N ASP A 116 -15.96 -16.77 -1.45
CA ASP A 116 -16.85 -17.89 -1.73
C ASP A 116 -16.43 -19.19 -1.04
N GLY A 117 -15.43 -19.10 -0.17
CA GLY A 117 -14.86 -20.21 0.58
C GLY A 117 -14.04 -19.72 1.77
N PRO A 118 -13.49 -20.64 2.57
CA PRO A 118 -12.71 -20.29 3.75
C PRO A 118 -11.48 -19.47 3.36
N LEU A 119 -11.04 -18.61 4.28
CA LEU A 119 -9.74 -17.96 4.16
C LEU A 119 -8.63 -19.03 4.14
N PRO A 120 -7.55 -18.81 3.38
CA PRO A 120 -6.35 -19.63 3.49
C PRO A 120 -5.79 -19.64 4.91
N SER A 121 -5.10 -20.73 5.26
CA SER A 121 -4.31 -20.79 6.48
C SER A 121 -2.98 -20.06 6.28
N TYR A 122 -2.54 -19.34 7.31
CA TYR A 122 -1.31 -18.58 7.31
C TYR A 122 -0.47 -18.97 8.54
N ASP A 123 0.83 -19.17 8.31
CA ASP A 123 1.80 -19.47 9.37
C ASP A 123 1.97 -18.26 10.30
N VAL A 124 1.97 -17.05 9.71
CA VAL A 124 2.06 -15.78 10.41
C VAL A 124 1.18 -14.74 9.73
N ILE A 125 0.49 -13.93 10.54
CA ILE A 125 -0.25 -12.75 10.11
C ILE A 125 0.42 -11.51 10.69
N TYR A 126 1.11 -10.76 9.84
CA TYR A 126 1.70 -9.48 10.22
C TYR A 126 0.67 -8.36 10.11
N ALA A 127 0.43 -7.61 11.19
CA ALA A 127 -0.39 -6.42 11.17
C ALA A 127 0.49 -5.17 11.02
N LEU A 128 0.27 -4.40 9.94
CA LEU A 128 0.97 -3.14 9.71
C LEU A 128 0.28 -1.93 10.38
N GLU A 129 -1.00 -2.08 10.69
CA GLU A 129 -1.83 -1.12 11.40
C GLU A 129 -2.89 -1.88 12.21
N PRO A 130 -3.47 -1.28 13.27
CA PRO A 130 -4.57 -1.92 13.99
C PRO A 130 -5.73 -2.27 13.07
N LEU A 131 -6.20 -3.51 13.17
CA LEU A 131 -7.25 -4.07 12.33
C LEU A 131 -8.61 -3.94 13.04
N THR A 132 -9.68 -3.84 12.25
CA THR A 132 -11.07 -3.77 12.73
C THR A 132 -11.80 -5.10 12.68
N HIS A 133 -11.21 -6.11 12.04
CA HIS A 133 -11.75 -7.44 11.89
C HIS A 133 -10.77 -8.47 12.47
N ASP A 134 -11.31 -9.58 12.95
CA ASP A 134 -10.52 -10.67 13.51
C ASP A 134 -10.00 -11.57 12.40
N LEU A 135 -8.68 -11.62 12.24
CA LEU A 135 -7.97 -12.57 11.36
C LEU A 135 -7.34 -13.71 12.17
N GLY A 136 -7.59 -13.78 13.48
CA GLY A 136 -6.85 -14.60 14.42
C GLY A 136 -5.65 -13.87 15.01
N PRO A 137 -4.70 -14.61 15.63
CA PRO A 137 -3.50 -14.03 16.23
C PRO A 137 -2.65 -13.29 15.20
N THR A 138 -2.32 -12.02 15.50
CA THR A 138 -1.48 -11.18 14.64
C THR A 138 -0.21 -10.75 15.36
N GLN A 139 0.85 -10.49 14.57
CA GLN A 139 2.11 -9.95 15.04
C GLN A 139 2.30 -8.56 14.43
N PRO A 140 2.59 -7.51 15.22
CA PRO A 140 2.90 -6.21 14.64
C PRO A 140 4.19 -6.30 13.81
N LEU A 141 4.17 -5.79 12.59
CA LEU A 141 5.37 -5.65 11.77
C LEU A 141 5.73 -4.17 11.62
N GLN A 142 6.88 -3.79 12.18
CA GLN A 142 7.43 -2.45 12.01
C GLN A 142 8.15 -2.40 10.66
N LEU A 143 7.77 -1.43 9.84
CA LEU A 143 8.43 -1.18 8.56
C LEU A 143 9.64 -0.25 8.78
N PRO A 144 10.70 -0.37 7.96
CA PRO A 144 11.87 0.49 8.06
C PRO A 144 11.48 1.95 7.83
N GLU A 145 12.04 2.81 8.68
CA GLU A 145 11.91 4.25 8.53
C GLU A 145 12.69 4.72 7.30
N THR A 146 12.08 5.63 6.53
CA THR A 146 12.78 6.25 5.41
C THR A 146 13.74 7.32 5.94
N PRO A 147 15.03 7.29 5.56
CA PRO A 147 15.97 8.37 5.91
C PRO A 147 15.48 9.72 5.37
N ILE A 148 15.74 10.79 6.14
CA ILE A 148 15.51 12.15 5.69
C ILE A 148 16.51 12.48 4.59
N GLY A 149 16.01 12.93 3.44
CA GLY A 149 16.82 13.37 2.30
C GLY A 149 16.89 14.89 2.23
N GLU A 150 17.12 15.42 1.03
CA GLU A 150 17.15 16.87 0.76
C GLU A 150 15.73 17.45 0.60
N PRO A 151 15.53 18.76 0.82
CA PRO A 151 14.26 19.41 0.51
C PRO A 151 13.96 19.40 -1.00
N LEU A 152 12.69 19.47 -1.39
CA LEU A 152 12.30 19.63 -2.80
C LEU A 152 12.52 21.07 -3.29
N VAL A 153 12.40 22.03 -2.37
CA VAL A 153 12.64 23.45 -2.59
C VAL A 153 13.19 24.06 -1.29
N GLU A 154 14.07 25.04 -1.40
CA GLU A 154 14.76 25.65 -0.26
C GLU A 154 13.83 26.51 0.62
N GLU A 155 12.79 27.09 0.02
CA GLU A 155 11.86 27.97 0.72
C GLU A 155 10.83 27.17 1.53
N PRO A 156 10.29 27.75 2.62
CA PRO A 156 9.18 27.14 3.36
C PRO A 156 8.00 26.84 2.43
N HIS A 157 7.55 25.58 2.43
CA HIS A 157 6.54 25.10 1.50
C HIS A 157 5.63 24.05 2.12
N TRP A 158 4.46 23.89 1.51
CA TRP A 158 3.54 22.81 1.78
C TRP A 158 3.63 21.76 0.66
N LEU A 159 3.33 20.51 0.99
CA LEU A 159 3.26 19.40 0.05
C LEU A 159 1.84 18.92 -0.11
N VAL A 160 1.41 18.76 -1.35
CA VAL A 160 0.28 17.87 -1.70
C VAL A 160 0.89 16.63 -2.33
N VAL A 161 0.63 15.45 -1.75
CA VAL A 161 1.20 14.19 -2.20
C VAL A 161 0.08 13.21 -2.56
N HIS A 162 -0.03 12.88 -3.84
CA HIS A 162 -1.06 11.96 -4.31
C HIS A 162 -0.73 11.30 -5.64
N SER A 163 -1.16 10.05 -5.81
CA SER A 163 -1.01 9.31 -7.08
C SER A 163 -2.34 8.98 -7.76
N GLY A 164 -3.45 9.51 -7.23
CA GLY A 164 -4.80 9.30 -7.76
C GLY A 164 -5.13 10.16 -8.99
N PRO A 165 -6.40 10.15 -9.42
CA PRO A 165 -6.89 11.00 -10.51
C PRO A 165 -6.80 12.49 -10.17
N GLN A 166 -6.81 13.34 -11.21
CA GLN A 166 -6.73 14.80 -11.05
C GLN A 166 -7.83 15.36 -10.15
N SER A 167 -9.06 14.82 -10.23
CA SER A 167 -10.17 15.27 -9.37
C SER A 167 -9.87 15.14 -7.88
N GLU A 168 -9.13 14.13 -7.47
CA GLU A 168 -8.73 13.97 -6.07
C GLU A 168 -7.58 14.91 -5.73
N ILE A 169 -6.65 15.18 -6.66
CA ILE A 169 -5.61 16.20 -6.48
C ILE A 169 -6.28 17.57 -6.28
N ASP A 170 -7.27 17.92 -7.09
CA ASP A 170 -8.01 19.17 -7.00
C ASP A 170 -8.68 19.32 -5.63
N GLU A 171 -9.27 18.25 -5.09
CA GLU A 171 -9.82 18.23 -3.73
C GLU A 171 -8.73 18.47 -2.68
N LEU A 172 -7.56 17.82 -2.77
CA LEU A 172 -6.44 18.08 -1.85
C LEU A 172 -5.92 19.53 -1.95
N LEU A 173 -5.96 20.14 -3.14
CA LEU A 173 -5.53 21.53 -3.33
C LEU A 173 -6.40 22.51 -2.55
N THR A 174 -7.70 22.22 -2.34
CA THR A 174 -8.58 23.06 -1.50
C THR A 174 -8.09 23.14 -0.06
N HIS A 175 -7.46 22.07 0.45
CA HIS A 175 -6.86 22.05 1.79
C HIS A 175 -5.48 22.72 1.86
N ALA A 176 -4.93 23.10 0.71
CA ALA A 176 -3.67 23.83 0.59
C ALA A 176 -3.88 25.32 0.24
N GLU A 177 -5.12 25.81 0.24
CA GLU A 177 -5.42 27.23 0.06
C GLU A 177 -4.70 28.07 1.13
N GLY A 178 -4.00 29.12 0.68
CA GLY A 178 -3.19 29.98 1.55
C GLY A 178 -1.77 29.47 1.81
N ALA A 179 -1.33 28.37 1.20
CA ALA A 179 0.07 27.96 1.24
C ALA A 179 0.98 29.07 0.66
N PRO A 180 2.06 29.48 1.35
CA PRO A 180 3.00 30.49 0.84
C PRO A 180 3.74 30.00 -0.42
N LYS A 181 4.07 28.70 -0.43
CA LYS A 181 4.59 27.96 -1.57
C LYS A 181 4.01 26.54 -1.52
N LEU A 182 3.58 26.03 -2.66
CA LEU A 182 2.96 24.71 -2.77
C LEU A 182 3.69 23.87 -3.81
N VAL A 183 4.08 22.66 -3.42
CA VAL A 183 4.64 21.65 -4.33
C VAL A 183 3.68 20.46 -4.39
N VAL A 184 3.26 20.11 -5.60
CA VAL A 184 2.31 19.01 -5.85
C VAL A 184 3.08 17.79 -6.36
N VAL A 185 3.33 16.84 -5.48
CA VAL A 185 4.03 15.59 -5.79
C VAL A 185 3.02 14.57 -6.30
N SER A 186 3.07 14.32 -7.61
CA SER A 186 2.27 13.29 -8.29
C SER A 186 2.88 12.93 -9.64
N PRO A 187 2.54 11.77 -10.23
CA PRO A 187 3.00 11.40 -11.56
C PRO A 187 2.60 12.37 -12.69
N ARG A 188 1.65 13.29 -12.43
CA ARG A 188 1.14 14.28 -13.42
C ARG A 188 1.67 15.69 -13.18
N HIS A 189 2.36 15.92 -12.07
CA HIS A 189 2.89 17.23 -11.67
C HIS A 189 4.38 17.08 -11.38
N THR A 190 4.83 17.26 -10.14
CA THR A 190 6.21 16.99 -9.72
C THR A 190 6.39 15.47 -9.51
N ASP A 191 6.92 14.77 -10.51
CA ASP A 191 7.14 13.31 -10.48
C ASP A 191 8.35 12.91 -9.63
N VAL A 192 8.20 13.04 -8.31
CA VAL A 192 9.18 12.62 -7.31
C VAL A 192 8.72 11.33 -6.64
N TYR A 193 9.56 10.30 -6.71
CA TYR A 193 9.35 9.04 -6.01
C TYR A 193 10.70 8.41 -5.60
N PRO A 194 10.84 7.93 -4.34
CA PRO A 194 9.86 8.02 -3.25
C PRO A 194 9.78 9.45 -2.68
N VAL A 195 8.60 9.86 -2.24
CA VAL A 195 8.40 11.19 -1.62
C VAL A 195 8.82 11.24 -0.14
N ALA A 196 8.86 10.09 0.52
CA ALA A 196 9.11 9.98 1.96
C ALA A 196 10.37 10.72 2.46
N PRO A 197 11.53 10.69 1.76
CA PRO A 197 12.72 11.43 2.20
C PRO A 197 12.52 12.94 2.33
N HIS A 198 11.54 13.50 1.62
CA HIS A 198 11.32 14.94 1.52
C HIS A 198 10.29 15.48 2.52
N LEU A 199 9.54 14.60 3.20
CA LEU A 199 8.41 15.00 4.05
C LEU A 199 8.81 15.87 5.24
N ALA A 200 10.01 15.67 5.78
CA ALA A 200 10.51 16.39 6.95
C ALA A 200 10.67 17.91 6.72
N HIS A 201 10.84 18.31 5.46
CA HIS A 201 11.11 19.70 5.05
C HIS A 201 9.85 20.52 4.79
N ALA A 202 8.68 19.87 4.74
CA ALA A 202 7.42 20.55 4.54
C ALA A 202 6.87 21.08 5.87
N GLU A 203 6.31 22.29 5.83
CA GLU A 203 5.57 22.84 6.97
C GLU A 203 4.23 22.12 7.16
N ARG A 204 3.62 21.70 6.05
CA ARG A 204 2.40 20.89 6.01
C ARG A 204 2.45 19.88 4.87
N VAL A 205 1.87 18.72 5.11
CA VAL A 205 1.73 17.65 4.11
C VAL A 205 0.27 17.26 4.00
N ILE A 206 -0.32 17.42 2.83
CA ILE A 206 -1.71 17.04 2.52
C ILE A 206 -1.69 15.79 1.64
N THR A 207 -2.46 14.77 1.99
CA THR A 207 -2.43 13.46 1.28
C THR A 207 -3.80 12.79 1.23
N GLY A 208 -3.99 11.85 0.31
CA GLY A 208 -5.20 11.04 0.19
C GLY A 208 -5.41 9.93 1.23
N ALA A 209 -4.88 10.06 2.45
CA ALA A 209 -5.05 9.12 3.58
C ALA A 209 -4.80 7.60 3.30
N GLY A 210 -4.07 7.26 2.25
CA GLY A 210 -3.65 5.88 1.98
C GLY A 210 -2.63 5.39 3.00
N PHE A 211 -2.50 4.06 3.14
CA PHE A 211 -1.61 3.44 4.14
C PHE A 211 -0.20 4.05 4.17
N ASN A 212 0.54 4.07 3.06
CA ASN A 212 1.90 4.61 3.06
C ASN A 212 1.93 6.10 3.40
N ALA A 213 0.96 6.89 2.90
CA ALA A 213 0.94 8.31 3.16
C ALA A 213 0.82 8.60 4.66
N VAL A 214 -0.04 7.86 5.36
CA VAL A 214 -0.19 7.98 6.82
C VAL A 214 1.02 7.39 7.55
N HIS A 215 1.53 6.23 7.09
CA HIS A 215 2.68 5.57 7.70
C HIS A 215 3.95 6.44 7.64
N GLU A 216 4.33 6.95 6.46
CA GLU A 216 5.53 7.79 6.30
C GLU A 216 5.40 9.14 7.04
N ASN A 217 4.18 9.66 7.19
CA ASN A 217 3.93 10.90 7.94
C ASN A 217 3.76 10.68 9.45
N ALA A 218 3.86 9.45 9.98
CA ALA A 218 3.65 9.19 11.41
C ALA A 218 4.61 10.00 12.31
N ARG A 219 5.86 10.24 11.85
CA ARG A 219 6.87 11.06 12.53
C ARG A 219 6.55 12.56 12.51
N TRP A 220 5.75 13.01 11.53
CA TRP A 220 5.39 14.41 11.28
C TRP A 220 3.88 14.62 11.37
N ARG A 221 3.22 13.80 12.20
CA ARG A 221 1.76 13.70 12.24
C ARG A 221 1.10 15.06 12.45
N GLU A 222 1.70 15.94 13.24
CA GLU A 222 1.22 17.29 13.52
C GLU A 222 1.10 18.16 12.26
N ARG A 223 1.96 17.94 11.25
CA ARG A 223 1.97 18.65 9.96
C ARG A 223 1.13 17.97 8.89
N HIS A 224 0.66 16.74 9.17
CA HIS A 224 -0.02 15.91 8.18
C HIS A 224 -1.54 16.09 8.17
N THR A 225 -2.11 16.49 7.04
CA THR A 225 -3.55 16.56 6.79
C THR A 225 -3.96 15.42 5.87
N PRO A 226 -4.44 14.28 6.41
CA PRO A 226 -5.02 13.21 5.61
C PRO A 226 -6.46 13.56 5.21
N VAL A 227 -6.72 13.57 3.90
CA VAL A 227 -8.05 13.72 3.30
C VAL A 227 -8.45 12.36 2.70
N PRO A 228 -9.42 11.65 3.27
CA PRO A 228 -9.76 10.31 2.84
C PRO A 228 -10.63 10.31 1.57
N PHE A 229 -10.35 9.36 0.67
CA PHE A 229 -11.19 9.12 -0.50
C PHE A 229 -11.92 7.79 -0.39
N ALA A 230 -13.12 7.72 -0.98
CA ALA A 230 -13.85 6.46 -1.08
C ALA A 230 -13.06 5.46 -1.92
N ARG A 231 -12.87 4.26 -1.37
CA ARG A 231 -12.26 3.12 -2.05
C ARG A 231 -13.12 1.88 -1.84
N PRO A 232 -13.09 0.90 -2.77
CA PRO A 232 -13.84 -0.33 -2.59
C PRO A 232 -13.48 -1.08 -1.30
N PHE A 233 -12.17 -1.19 -1.00
CA PHE A 233 -11.68 -2.04 0.09
C PHE A 233 -10.67 -1.39 1.04
N ASP A 234 -10.05 -0.26 0.68
CA ASP A 234 -9.16 0.47 1.60
C ASP A 234 -10.00 1.41 2.48
N ASP A 235 -9.84 1.34 3.80
CA ASP A 235 -10.57 2.20 4.72
C ASP A 235 -9.78 3.46 5.05
N GLN A 236 -9.77 4.38 4.09
CA GLN A 236 -9.06 5.65 4.24
C GLN A 236 -9.71 6.55 5.30
N PHE A 237 -11.02 6.45 5.48
CA PHE A 237 -11.77 7.27 6.44
C PHE A 237 -11.40 6.92 7.88
N ALA A 238 -11.43 5.63 8.24
CA ALA A 238 -11.01 5.20 9.58
C ALA A 238 -9.53 5.55 9.85
N ARG A 239 -8.67 5.47 8.82
CA ARG A 239 -7.27 5.86 8.95
C ARG A 239 -7.10 7.37 9.20
N ALA A 240 -7.80 8.21 8.44
CA ALA A 240 -7.78 9.67 8.61
C ALA A 240 -8.34 10.08 9.99
N GLU A 241 -9.47 9.50 10.39
CA GLU A 241 -10.09 9.75 11.70
C GLU A 241 -9.10 9.46 12.84
N LYS A 242 -8.39 8.34 12.77
CA LYS A 242 -7.37 8.01 13.78
C LYS A 242 -6.30 9.09 13.87
N VAL A 243 -5.74 9.55 12.75
CA VAL A 243 -4.73 10.62 12.74
C VAL A 243 -5.28 11.91 13.34
N LEU A 244 -6.49 12.32 12.95
CA LEU A 244 -7.12 13.56 13.41
C LEU A 244 -7.46 13.53 14.91
N ARG A 245 -7.93 12.39 15.44
CA ARG A 245 -8.19 12.23 16.88
C ARG A 245 -6.92 12.40 17.72
N HIS A 246 -5.76 11.94 17.23
CA HIS A 246 -4.48 12.09 17.94
C HIS A 246 -3.94 13.53 17.91
N LYS A 247 -4.43 14.39 17.01
CA LYS A 247 -4.05 15.81 16.98
C LYS A 247 -4.86 16.67 17.96
N ALA A 248 -6.05 16.22 18.33
CA ALA A 248 -6.95 16.96 19.20
C ALA A 248 -6.63 16.79 20.70
N LEU A 249 -5.63 15.96 21.03
CA LEU A 249 -5.13 15.68 22.38
C LEU A 249 -3.77 16.37 22.58
#